data_AF-A0A7J6TB78-F1
#
_entry.id   AF-A0A7J6TB78-F1
#
_cell.length_a   1.000
_cell.length_b   1.000
_cell.length_c   1.000
_cell.angle_alpha   90.00
_cell.angle_beta   90.00
_cell.angle_gamma   90.00
#
_symmetry.space_group_name_H-M   'P 1'
#
loop_
_entity.id
_entity.type
_entity.pdbx_description
1 polymer ?
#
loop_
_entity_poly.entity_id
_entity_poly.type
_entity_poly.pdbx_seq_one_letter_code
_entity_poly.pdbx_strand_id
1 'polypeptide(L)'
;PATDEELFLVHPQVHVDRVMQFGEEGVLKSAFDGGEDSEGPYNPSTEDEGEENYVVTARPEKSYIFPFGADTYVCKESPMAAKISAEEIMDEDSLVDRGFACVRPPGHHATTSEAMGFCLFNNVAIAAQALRQRYGLQRVAV
;
A
#
# COMPACT_ATOMS: atom_id res chain seq x y z
N PRO A 1 8.52 -12.23 0.79
CA PRO A 1 7.76 -10.97 0.84
C PRO A 1 7.21 -10.77 2.24
N ALA A 2 6.92 -9.52 2.64
CA ALA A 2 6.39 -9.25 3.97
C ALA A 2 5.10 -10.05 4.17
N THR A 3 4.93 -10.61 5.35
CA THR A 3 3.74 -11.40 5.69
C THR A 3 2.54 -10.48 5.93
N ASP A 4 1.32 -11.00 5.81
CA ASP A 4 0.14 -10.18 6.12
C ASP A 4 0.13 -9.78 7.61
N GLU A 5 0.63 -10.66 8.49
CA GLU A 5 0.84 -10.40 9.91
C GLU A 5 1.76 -9.20 10.16
N GLU A 6 2.83 -9.04 9.36
CA GLU A 6 3.71 -7.87 9.40
C GLU A 6 3.02 -6.61 8.90
N LEU A 7 2.21 -6.70 7.83
CA LEU A 7 1.43 -5.57 7.34
C LEU A 7 0.43 -5.09 8.41
N PHE A 8 -0.21 -6.03 9.13
CA PHE A 8 -1.17 -5.74 10.18
C PHE A 8 -0.58 -5.08 11.43
N LEU A 9 0.74 -5.04 11.57
CA LEU A 9 1.39 -4.26 12.62
C LEU A 9 1.18 -2.75 12.46
N VAL A 10 0.84 -2.29 11.25
CA VAL A 10 0.72 -0.87 10.92
C VAL A 10 -0.59 -0.54 10.22
N HIS A 11 -1.06 -1.40 9.34
CA HIS A 11 -2.25 -1.17 8.53
C HIS A 11 -3.41 -2.08 8.96
N PRO A 12 -4.65 -1.59 9.04
CA PRO A 12 -5.79 -2.43 9.34
C PRO A 12 -6.05 -3.39 8.18
N GLN A 13 -6.68 -4.53 8.49
CA GLN A 13 -7.05 -5.57 7.52
C GLN A 13 -7.72 -4.99 6.28
N VAL A 14 -8.67 -4.06 6.46
CA VAL A 14 -9.40 -3.42 5.36
C VAL A 14 -8.50 -2.69 4.36
N HIS A 15 -7.41 -2.05 4.82
CA HIS A 15 -6.45 -1.39 3.94
C HIS A 15 -5.61 -2.40 3.17
N VAL A 16 -5.15 -3.45 3.87
CA VAL A 16 -4.37 -4.53 3.26
C VAL A 16 -5.19 -5.24 2.19
N ASP A 17 -6.44 -5.63 2.49
CA ASP A 17 -7.34 -6.27 1.53
C ASP A 17 -7.60 -5.37 0.33
N ARG A 18 -7.82 -4.07 0.57
CA ARG A 18 -8.03 -3.07 -0.49
C ARG A 18 -6.83 -2.91 -1.40
N VAL A 19 -5.61 -2.96 -0.88
CA VAL A 19 -4.39 -2.93 -1.73
C VAL A 19 -4.25 -4.26 -2.47
N MET A 20 -4.44 -5.39 -1.79
CA MET A 20 -4.17 -6.72 -2.32
C MET A 20 -5.15 -7.15 -3.43
N GLN A 21 -6.43 -6.76 -3.36
CA GLN A 21 -7.42 -7.07 -4.41
C GLN A 21 -6.99 -6.60 -5.81
N PHE A 22 -6.17 -5.54 -5.93
CA PHE A 22 -5.71 -5.07 -7.24
C PHE A 22 -4.74 -6.04 -7.94
N GLY A 23 -4.23 -7.04 -7.22
CA GLY A 23 -3.43 -8.13 -7.79
C GLY A 23 -4.25 -9.31 -8.31
N GLU A 24 -5.55 -9.35 -8.00
CA GLU A 24 -6.44 -10.42 -8.42
C GLU A 24 -6.82 -10.32 -9.91
N GLU A 25 -7.01 -11.47 -10.55
CA GLU A 25 -7.43 -11.49 -11.95
C GLU A 25 -8.84 -10.95 -12.12
N GLY A 26 -9.01 -10.07 -13.11
CA GLY A 26 -10.32 -9.53 -13.45
C GLY A 26 -10.74 -8.31 -12.62
N VAL A 27 -10.11 -8.01 -11.47
CA VAL A 27 -10.43 -6.80 -10.68
C VAL A 27 -10.10 -5.53 -11.43
N LEU A 28 -8.93 -5.48 -12.06
CA LEU A 28 -8.59 -4.32 -12.90
C LEU A 28 -9.50 -4.25 -14.13
N LYS A 29 -9.88 -5.40 -14.70
CA LYS A 29 -10.74 -5.45 -15.88
C LYS A 29 -12.18 -5.00 -15.58
N SER A 30 -12.77 -5.45 -14.46
CA SER A 30 -14.11 -5.02 -14.04
C SER A 30 -14.16 -3.53 -13.71
N ALA A 31 -13.06 -2.99 -13.21
CA ALA A 31 -12.86 -1.55 -13.05
C ALA A 31 -12.81 -0.78 -14.39
N PHE A 32 -12.20 -1.34 -15.45
CA PHE A 32 -12.23 -0.74 -16.80
C PHE A 32 -13.58 -0.89 -17.52
N ASP A 33 -14.23 -2.04 -17.38
CA ASP A 33 -15.52 -2.34 -18.03
C ASP A 33 -16.71 -1.61 -17.36
N GLY A 34 -16.47 -0.99 -16.19
CA GLY A 34 -17.46 -0.26 -15.38
C GLY A 34 -17.93 1.10 -15.90
N GLY A 35 -17.39 1.59 -17.02
CA GLY A 35 -17.98 2.68 -17.79
C GLY A 35 -17.40 4.09 -17.55
N GLU A 36 -17.37 4.81 -18.66
CA GLU A 36 -17.01 6.21 -18.93
C GLU A 36 -17.11 7.19 -17.75
N ASP A 37 -16.02 7.95 -17.55
CA ASP A 37 -16.02 9.32 -17.02
C ASP A 37 -17.05 9.64 -15.92
N SER A 38 -16.97 8.95 -14.78
CA SER A 38 -17.44 9.58 -13.54
C SER A 38 -16.34 10.49 -13.02
N GLU A 39 -16.32 11.75 -13.48
CA GLU A 39 -15.73 12.83 -12.68
C GLU A 39 -16.59 13.01 -11.42
N GLY A 40 -16.42 12.11 -10.46
CA GLY A 40 -16.91 12.29 -9.10
C GLY A 40 -15.95 13.21 -8.34
N PRO A 41 -16.43 14.19 -7.57
CA PRO A 41 -15.56 15.13 -6.88
C PRO A 41 -14.64 14.36 -5.91
N TYR A 42 -13.33 14.49 -6.10
CA TYR A 42 -12.36 14.20 -5.05
C TYR A 42 -12.75 15.04 -3.84
N ASN A 43 -13.26 14.39 -2.79
CA ASN A 43 -13.69 15.04 -1.56
C ASN A 43 -12.73 14.66 -0.42
N PRO A 44 -11.71 15.48 -0.12
CA PRO A 44 -10.74 15.19 0.93
C PRO A 44 -11.29 15.44 2.36
N SER A 45 -12.61 15.58 2.55
CA SER A 45 -13.20 16.10 3.80
C SER A 45 -14.33 15.29 4.41
N THR A 46 -14.41 13.97 4.25
CA THR A 46 -15.36 13.16 5.03
C THR A 46 -14.64 12.25 6.01
N GLU A 47 -14.57 12.72 7.26
CA GLU A 47 -14.32 11.93 8.47
C GLU A 47 -15.51 10.97 8.75
N ASP A 48 -16.02 10.26 7.74
CA ASP A 48 -17.20 9.40 7.90
C ASP A 48 -16.77 7.93 7.95
N GLU A 49 -16.44 7.50 9.16
CA GLU A 49 -16.25 6.10 9.55
C GLU A 49 -17.55 5.31 9.28
N GLY A 50 -17.73 4.79 8.06
CA GLY A 50 -18.98 4.08 7.78
C GLY A 50 -18.99 3.24 6.52
N GLU A 51 -18.96 3.86 5.35
CA GLU A 51 -19.17 3.20 4.06
C GLU A 51 -18.62 4.12 2.95
N GLU A 52 -17.31 4.07 2.69
CA GLU A 52 -16.71 4.90 1.65
C GLU A 52 -16.91 4.25 0.26
N ASN A 53 -17.82 4.83 -0.52
CA ASN A 53 -17.98 4.53 -1.96
C ASN A 53 -16.77 5.10 -2.72
N TYR A 54 -15.72 4.28 -2.91
CA TYR A 54 -14.53 4.68 -3.65
C TYR A 54 -14.74 4.54 -5.16
N VAL A 55 -14.60 5.65 -5.88
CA VAL A 55 -14.67 5.65 -7.34
C VAL A 55 -13.35 5.14 -7.90
N VAL A 56 -13.39 3.94 -8.48
CA VAL A 56 -12.34 3.46 -9.35
C VAL A 56 -12.49 4.17 -10.69
N THR A 57 -11.71 5.23 -10.92
CA THR A 57 -11.58 5.76 -12.27
C THR A 57 -10.57 4.90 -13.03
N ALA A 58 -10.97 4.47 -14.22
CA ALA A 58 -10.18 3.60 -15.07
C ALA A 58 -10.01 4.29 -16.42
N ARG A 59 -8.77 4.47 -16.88
CA ARG A 59 -8.49 4.98 -18.23
C ARG A 59 -8.16 3.81 -19.16
N PRO A 60 -9.15 3.28 -19.92
CA PRO A 60 -8.98 2.05 -20.70
C PRO A 60 -7.83 2.14 -21.71
N GLU A 61 -7.45 3.34 -22.16
CA GLU A 61 -6.32 3.57 -23.06
C GLU A 61 -4.94 3.57 -22.37
N LYS A 62 -4.88 3.55 -21.03
CA LYS A 62 -3.62 3.61 -20.24
C LYS A 62 -3.40 2.45 -19.27
N SER A 63 -4.33 1.51 -19.12
CA SER A 63 -4.15 0.32 -18.24
C SER A 63 -3.91 0.61 -16.75
N TYR A 64 -4.23 1.81 -16.26
CA TYR A 64 -4.14 2.17 -14.84
C TYR A 64 -5.49 2.54 -14.21
N ILE A 65 -5.58 2.30 -12.91
CA ILE A 65 -6.72 2.64 -12.03
C ILE A 65 -6.24 3.59 -10.93
N PHE A 66 -7.14 4.46 -10.45
CA PHE A 66 -6.89 5.45 -9.39
C PHE A 66 -7.69 5.14 -8.11
N PRO A 67 -7.30 4.13 -7.32
CA PRO A 67 -8.10 3.75 -6.17
C PRO A 67 -7.77 4.56 -4.91
N PHE A 68 -6.71 5.37 -4.92
CA PHE A 68 -6.19 6.04 -3.73
C PHE A 68 -5.83 7.53 -3.98
N GLY A 69 -6.53 8.18 -4.91
CA GLY A 69 -6.26 9.57 -5.32
C GLY A 69 -5.55 9.71 -6.68
N ALA A 70 -5.32 10.95 -7.10
CA ALA A 70 -4.91 11.28 -8.47
C ALA A 70 -3.46 10.92 -8.83
N ASP A 71 -2.61 10.59 -7.85
CA ASP A 71 -1.17 10.41 -8.03
C ASP A 71 -0.69 8.95 -7.86
N THR A 72 -1.49 8.07 -7.27
CA THR A 72 -1.07 6.72 -6.87
C THR A 72 -1.76 5.66 -7.71
N TYR A 73 -1.12 5.35 -8.83
CA TYR A 73 -1.56 4.38 -9.82
C TYR A 73 -1.14 2.97 -9.44
N VAL A 74 -2.00 1.99 -9.74
CA VAL A 74 -1.72 0.57 -9.53
C VAL A 74 -1.93 -0.26 -10.79
N CYS A 75 -1.13 -1.32 -10.93
CA CYS A 75 -1.32 -2.42 -11.85
C CYS A 75 -1.35 -3.75 -11.07
N LYS A 76 -1.53 -4.88 -11.79
CA LYS A 76 -1.68 -6.21 -11.19
C LYS A 76 -0.49 -6.56 -10.27
N GLU A 77 0.69 -6.10 -10.63
CA GLU A 77 1.92 -6.39 -9.92
C GLU A 77 2.19 -5.45 -8.73
N SER A 78 1.49 -4.31 -8.64
CA SER A 78 1.75 -3.28 -7.63
C SER A 78 1.62 -3.79 -6.19
N PRO A 79 0.59 -4.57 -5.81
CA PRO A 79 0.44 -5.03 -4.42
C PRO A 79 1.58 -5.95 -4.00
N MET A 80 1.98 -6.87 -4.89
CA MET A 80 3.09 -7.78 -4.61
C MET A 80 4.43 -7.04 -4.56
N ALA A 81 4.64 -6.06 -5.44
CA ALA A 81 5.81 -5.20 -5.39
C ALA A 81 5.91 -4.45 -4.05
N ALA A 82 4.79 -3.92 -3.53
CA ALA A 82 4.76 -3.24 -2.24
C ALA A 82 5.10 -4.18 -1.07
N LYS A 83 4.58 -5.42 -1.06
CA LYS A 83 4.93 -6.43 -0.03
C LYS A 83 6.41 -6.82 -0.06
N ILE A 84 7.00 -6.96 -1.25
CA ILE A 84 8.45 -7.21 -1.39
C ILE A 84 9.24 -6.01 -0.86
N SER A 85 8.83 -4.80 -1.24
CA SER A 85 9.49 -3.58 -0.82
C SER A 85 9.49 -3.35 0.70
N ALA A 86 8.47 -3.85 1.41
CA ALA A 86 8.44 -3.82 2.88
C ALA A 86 9.42 -4.82 3.50
N GLU A 87 9.58 -6.01 2.90
CA GLU A 87 10.51 -7.05 3.36
C GLU A 87 11.97 -6.66 3.15
N GLU A 88 12.30 -5.97 2.05
CA GLU A 88 13.67 -5.57 1.70
C GLU A 88 14.38 -4.75 2.80
N ILE A 89 13.63 -4.11 3.69
CA ILE A 89 14.20 -3.36 4.84
C ILE A 89 14.63 -4.31 5.97
N MET A 90 14.01 -5.48 6.08
CA MET A 90 14.09 -6.38 7.24
C MET A 90 15.07 -7.55 7.05
N ASP A 91 16.14 -7.39 6.27
CA ASP A 91 17.17 -8.42 6.03
C ASP A 91 17.66 -9.06 7.34
N GLU A 92 17.15 -10.25 7.66
CA GLU A 92 17.34 -10.91 8.96
C GLU A 92 18.75 -11.47 9.13
N ASP A 93 19.41 -11.78 8.01
CA ASP A 93 20.76 -12.34 7.97
C ASP A 93 21.83 -11.24 7.94
N SER A 94 21.42 -9.96 7.92
CA SER A 94 22.35 -8.85 7.86
C SER A 94 23.19 -8.72 9.13
N LEU A 95 24.50 -8.78 8.98
CA LEU A 95 25.48 -8.58 10.06
C LEU A 95 26.08 -7.17 10.06
N VAL A 96 25.50 -6.24 9.32
CA VAL A 96 26.03 -4.88 9.16
C VAL A 96 25.47 -3.92 10.20
N ASP A 97 26.31 -3.01 10.68
CA ASP A 97 25.87 -1.91 11.58
C ASP A 97 25.08 -0.83 10.83
N ARG A 98 25.26 -0.75 9.50
CA ARG A 98 24.65 0.25 8.61
C ARG A 98 24.35 -0.39 7.26
N GLY A 99 23.09 -0.29 6.84
CA GLY A 99 22.62 -0.75 5.54
C GLY A 99 21.93 0.36 4.75
N PHE A 100 21.79 0.12 3.46
CA PHE A 100 20.94 0.92 2.58
C PHE A 100 19.91 -0.02 1.94
N ALA A 101 18.62 0.21 2.22
CA ALA A 101 17.53 -0.53 1.62
C ALA A 101 17.06 0.20 0.35
N CYS A 102 17.29 -0.40 -0.81
CA CYS A 102 16.92 0.15 -2.11
C CYS A 102 15.47 -0.20 -2.47
N VAL A 103 14.52 0.36 -1.72
CA VAL A 103 13.11 -0.04 -1.77
C VAL A 103 12.32 0.60 -2.90
N ARG A 104 11.43 -0.16 -3.53
CA ARG A 104 10.44 0.33 -4.51
C ARG A 104 9.21 -0.59 -4.59
N PRO A 105 7.97 -0.07 -4.47
CA PRO A 105 7.56 1.34 -4.31
C PRO A 105 7.92 1.94 -2.94
N PRO A 106 7.95 3.28 -2.80
CA PRO A 106 8.18 3.92 -1.50
C PRO A 106 7.04 3.60 -0.52
N GLY A 107 7.21 3.97 0.76
CA GLY A 107 6.20 3.69 1.79
C GLY A 107 5.78 4.84 2.71
N HIS A 108 6.63 5.85 2.94
CA HIS A 108 6.45 6.82 4.01
C HIS A 108 5.20 7.73 3.93
N HIS A 109 4.53 7.82 2.78
CA HIS A 109 3.29 8.58 2.64
C HIS A 109 2.04 7.77 2.97
N ALA A 110 2.12 6.43 2.96
CA ALA A 110 0.98 5.60 3.33
C ALA A 110 0.67 5.83 4.82
N THR A 111 -0.54 6.33 5.09
CA THR A 111 -1.05 6.44 6.46
C THR A 111 -1.49 5.06 6.93
N THR A 112 -2.01 4.97 8.16
CA THR A 112 -2.56 3.70 8.67
C THR A 112 -3.58 3.10 7.71
N SER A 113 -4.49 3.90 7.13
CA SER A 113 -5.65 3.40 6.36
C SER A 113 -5.72 3.89 4.92
N GLU A 114 -4.70 4.60 4.43
CA GLU A 114 -4.72 5.21 3.09
C GLU A 114 -3.37 5.06 2.38
N ALA A 115 -3.42 4.68 1.11
CA ALA A 115 -2.29 4.73 0.20
C ALA A 115 -2.28 6.08 -0.52
N MET A 116 -1.11 6.69 -0.74
CA MET A 116 -0.99 8.00 -1.40
C MET A 116 0.47 8.30 -1.71
N GLY A 117 0.76 9.29 -2.56
CA GLY A 117 2.14 9.70 -2.85
C GLY A 117 3.02 8.53 -3.32
N PHE A 118 2.47 7.66 -4.18
CA PHE A 118 3.08 6.43 -4.69
C PHE A 118 3.30 5.31 -3.66
N CYS A 119 2.85 5.48 -2.41
CA CYS A 119 3.03 4.55 -1.31
C CYS A 119 1.78 3.72 -1.09
N LEU A 120 1.89 2.38 -1.16
CA LEU A 120 0.77 1.47 -0.88
C LEU A 120 0.75 0.98 0.57
N PHE A 121 1.94 0.69 1.10
CA PHE A 121 2.17 0.32 2.49
C PHE A 121 3.31 1.16 3.06
N ASN A 122 3.29 1.42 4.36
CA ASN A 122 4.35 2.14 5.04
C ASN A 122 5.49 1.19 5.40
N ASN A 123 6.32 0.88 4.41
CA ASN A 123 7.46 -0.04 4.54
C ASN A 123 8.33 0.26 5.78
N VAL A 124 8.59 1.53 6.06
CA VAL A 124 9.44 1.97 7.18
C VAL A 124 8.77 1.67 8.53
N ALA A 125 7.48 1.99 8.67
CA ALA A 125 6.74 1.70 9.88
C ALA A 125 6.57 0.18 10.10
N ILE A 126 6.31 -0.59 9.04
CA ILE A 126 6.19 -2.05 9.08
C ILE A 126 7.51 -2.64 9.58
N ALA A 127 8.63 -2.26 8.95
CA ALA A 127 9.95 -2.72 9.36
C ALA A 127 10.28 -2.34 10.81
N ALA A 128 9.99 -1.10 11.22
CA ALA A 128 10.20 -0.68 12.60
C ALA A 128 9.41 -1.54 13.60
N GLN A 129 8.12 -1.83 13.34
CA GLN A 129 7.32 -2.65 14.26
C GLN A 129 7.73 -4.13 14.24
N ALA A 130 7.97 -4.69 13.05
CA ALA A 130 8.38 -6.08 12.91
C ALA A 130 9.74 -6.33 13.58
N LEU A 131 10.74 -5.48 13.35
CA LEU A 131 12.05 -5.59 14.00
C LEU A 131 11.96 -5.38 15.52
N ARG A 132 11.05 -4.50 16.00
CA ARG A 132 10.78 -4.38 17.44
C ARG A 132 10.26 -5.66 18.05
N GLN A 133 9.30 -6.32 17.42
CA GLN A 133 8.74 -7.58 17.93
C GLN A 133 9.76 -8.72 17.85
N ARG A 134 10.43 -8.87 16.71
CA ARG A 134 11.39 -9.95 16.45
C ARG A 134 12.61 -9.91 17.38
N TYR A 135 13.19 -8.73 17.59
CA TYR A 135 14.41 -8.57 18.39
C TYR A 135 14.15 -8.01 19.81
N GLY A 136 12.88 -7.87 20.21
CA GLY A 136 12.51 -7.35 21.53
C GLY A 136 12.94 -5.90 21.78
N LEU A 137 13.08 -5.08 20.72
CA LEU A 137 13.54 -3.70 20.84
C LEU A 137 12.49 -2.83 21.51
N GLN A 138 12.87 -2.20 22.62
CA GLN A 138 11.97 -1.34 23.38
C GLN A 138 11.62 -0.05 22.61
N ARG A 139 12.59 0.49 21.86
CA ARG A 139 12.47 1.77 21.15
C ARG A 139 13.18 1.70 19.80
N VAL A 140 12.55 2.28 18.79
CA VAL A 140 13.10 2.52 17.45
C VAL A 140 12.77 3.96 17.08
N ALA A 141 13.70 4.63 16.39
CA ALA A 141 13.51 5.97 15.86
C ALA A 141 13.45 5.91 14.33
N VAL A 142 12.54 6.70 13.76
CA VAL A 142 12.34 6.89 12.32
C VAL A 142 12.46 8.38 12.02
#